data_AF-A0A924TD66-F1
#
_entry.id   AF-A0A924TD66-F1
#
_cell.length_a   1.000
_cell.length_b   1.000
_cell.length_c   1.000
_cell.angle_alpha   90.00
_cell.angle_beta   90.00
_cell.angle_gamma   90.00
#
_symmetry.space_group_name_H-M   'P 1'
#
loop_
_entity.id
_entity.type
_entity.pdbx_description
1 polymer ?
#
loop_
_entity_poly.entity_id
_entity_poly.type
_entity_poly.pdbx_seq_one_letter_code
_entity_poly.pdbx_strand_id
1 'polypeptide(L)'
;MQPACKVHPIAALQSDDSLWPRDPKTTGTLAACRKHGVSLVAHSPLARGFLTGAFSKPDDLPADDYRIQFSPRFQGDNFSRNLELVEKVNQLALAKGCTAPQLAMAWVLAQGEDIIPIPGTKRRSYLNQNMAAVDMVLNKTDVARAAAPWVGRSRSHRTQH
;
A
#
# COMPACT_ATOMS: atom_id res chain seq x y z
N MET A 1 -1.96 18.55 10.38
CA MET A 1 -0.59 18.75 9.85
C MET A 1 -0.22 20.22 9.71
N GLN A 2 -0.92 21.03 8.89
CA GLN A 2 -0.54 22.43 8.64
C GLN A 2 -0.36 23.31 9.90
N PRO A 3 -1.25 23.28 10.93
CA PRO A 3 -1.02 24.05 12.15
C PRO A 3 0.22 23.59 12.93
N ALA A 4 0.46 22.28 12.99
CA ALA A 4 1.62 21.71 13.69
C ALA A 4 2.95 22.14 13.05
N CYS A 5 3.02 22.17 11.70
CA CYS A 5 4.21 22.66 10.98
C CYS A 5 4.53 24.13 11.24
N LYS A 6 3.58 24.93 11.77
CA LYS A 6 3.83 26.33 12.17
C LYS A 6 4.47 26.46 13.55
N VAL A 7 4.34 25.43 14.40
CA VAL A 7 4.86 25.43 15.77
C VAL A 7 6.22 24.73 15.81
N HIS A 8 6.34 23.57 15.14
CA HIS A 8 7.58 22.80 15.08
C HIS A 8 7.79 22.17 13.68
N PRO A 9 9.05 21.99 13.24
CA PRO A 9 9.35 21.21 12.05
C PRO A 9 8.83 19.77 12.20
N ILE A 10 8.01 19.32 11.25
CA ILE A 10 7.55 17.94 11.17
C ILE A 10 8.39 17.24 10.11
N ALA A 11 9.18 16.23 10.50
CA ALA A 11 10.03 15.52 9.55
C ALA A 11 9.23 14.57 8.64
N ALA A 12 8.22 13.88 9.20
CA ALA A 12 7.47 12.88 8.47
C ALA A 12 6.02 12.73 8.95
N LEU A 13 5.15 12.25 8.06
CA LEU A 13 3.77 11.85 8.33
C LEU A 13 3.55 10.40 7.92
N GLN A 14 3.06 9.56 8.82
CA GLN A 14 2.72 8.18 8.51
C GLN A 14 1.24 8.04 8.13
N SER A 15 0.96 7.36 7.01
CA SER A 15 -0.41 7.07 6.55
C SER A 15 -0.46 5.78 5.73
N ASP A 16 -1.63 5.13 5.66
CA ASP A 16 -1.85 3.99 4.74
C ASP A 16 -1.64 4.45 3.29
N ASP A 17 -0.70 3.85 2.56
CA ASP A 17 -0.46 4.07 1.13
C ASP A 17 0.11 2.80 0.48
N SER A 18 -0.52 2.33 -0.59
CA SER A 18 -0.13 1.13 -1.35
C SER A 18 -0.82 1.12 -2.73
N LEU A 19 -0.78 0.00 -3.45
CA LEU A 19 -1.59 -0.18 -4.66
C LEU A 19 -3.09 -0.04 -4.43
N TRP A 20 -3.59 -0.26 -3.20
CA TRP A 20 -5.02 -0.30 -2.89
C TRP A 20 -5.52 0.95 -2.15
N PRO A 21 -5.22 1.21 -0.86
CA PRO A 21 -5.36 2.55 -0.31
C PRO A 21 -4.38 3.49 -1.02
N ARG A 22 -4.92 4.56 -1.58
CA ARG A 22 -4.16 5.66 -2.21
C ARG A 22 -4.60 7.00 -1.62
N ASP A 23 -5.08 6.96 -0.37
CA ASP A 23 -5.77 8.06 0.28
C ASP A 23 -4.89 9.31 0.40
N PRO A 24 -3.57 9.21 0.67
CA PRO A 24 -2.71 10.39 0.70
C PRO A 24 -2.71 11.16 -0.62
N LYS A 25 -2.84 10.46 -1.75
CA LYS A 25 -2.89 11.06 -3.09
C LYS A 25 -4.23 11.74 -3.36
N THR A 26 -5.34 11.11 -2.95
CA THR A 26 -6.70 11.60 -3.27
C THR A 26 -7.20 12.66 -2.29
N THR A 27 -6.69 12.70 -1.06
CA THR A 27 -7.12 13.64 -0.01
C THR A 27 -6.30 14.94 0.03
N GLY A 28 -5.25 15.04 -0.80
CA GLY A 28 -4.31 16.17 -0.76
C GLY A 28 -3.25 16.06 0.33
N THR A 29 -3.24 14.99 1.14
CA THR A 29 -2.24 14.78 2.20
C THR A 29 -0.82 14.73 1.65
N LEU A 30 -0.57 14.00 0.56
CA LEU A 30 0.75 13.92 -0.09
C LEU A 30 1.18 15.29 -0.64
N ALA A 31 0.25 16.04 -1.25
CA ALA A 31 0.52 17.38 -1.75
C ALA A 31 0.88 18.35 -0.61
N ALA A 32 0.20 18.23 0.53
CA ALA A 32 0.53 19.01 1.72
C ALA A 32 1.90 18.63 2.29
N CYS A 33 2.22 17.33 2.36
CA CYS A 33 3.54 16.86 2.82
C CYS A 33 4.66 17.49 1.98
N ARG A 34 4.54 17.40 0.66
CA ARG A 34 5.47 18.02 -0.30
C ARG A 34 5.61 19.53 -0.12
N LYS A 35 4.49 20.24 0.02
CA LYS A 35 4.48 21.69 0.25
C LYS A 35 5.30 22.11 1.48
N HIS A 36 5.37 21.26 2.49
CA HIS A 36 6.02 21.55 3.76
C HIS A 36 7.37 20.84 3.95
N GLY A 37 7.89 20.15 2.92
CA GLY A 37 9.14 19.39 3.02
C GLY A 37 9.04 18.19 3.99
N VAL A 38 7.85 17.65 4.19
CA VAL A 38 7.56 16.51 5.06
C VAL A 38 7.59 15.23 4.23
N SER A 39 8.30 14.20 4.67
CA SER A 39 8.25 12.88 4.01
C SER A 39 6.97 12.13 4.37
N LEU A 40 6.41 11.37 3.42
CA LEU A 40 5.30 10.45 3.68
C LEU A 40 5.85 9.06 4.01
N VAL A 41 5.56 8.55 5.21
CA VAL A 41 5.88 7.18 5.60
C VAL A 41 4.69 6.29 5.25
N ALA A 42 4.83 5.49 4.20
CA ALA A 42 3.76 4.63 3.68
C ALA A 42 3.59 3.39 4.56
N HIS A 43 2.54 3.40 5.39
CA HIS A 43 2.14 2.30 6.24
C HIS A 43 1.36 1.24 5.44
N SER A 44 1.55 -0.03 5.80
CA SER A 44 0.91 -1.17 5.14
C SER A 44 1.06 -1.20 3.60
N PRO A 45 2.29 -1.02 3.05
CA PRO A 45 2.51 -0.91 1.60
C PRO A 45 2.14 -2.19 0.82
N LEU A 46 2.06 -3.33 1.51
CA LEU A 46 1.64 -4.62 0.97
C LEU A 46 0.16 -4.93 1.23
N ALA A 47 -0.66 -3.89 1.40
CA ALA A 47 -2.10 -3.99 1.70
C ALA A 47 -2.41 -4.95 2.85
N ARG A 48 -1.66 -4.83 3.96
CA ARG A 48 -1.81 -5.68 5.16
C ARG A 48 -1.68 -7.17 4.85
N GLY A 49 -0.76 -7.52 3.94
CA GLY A 49 -0.45 -8.89 3.54
C GLY A 49 -1.25 -9.39 2.33
N PHE A 50 -2.28 -8.67 1.88
CA PHE A 50 -3.12 -9.15 0.77
C PHE A 50 -2.35 -9.30 -0.54
N LEU A 51 -1.35 -8.45 -0.78
CA LEU A 51 -0.49 -8.48 -1.98
C LEU A 51 0.64 -9.52 -1.91
N THR A 52 0.67 -10.35 -0.86
CA THR A 52 1.71 -11.39 -0.68
C THR A 52 1.35 -12.73 -1.29
N GLY A 53 0.10 -12.91 -1.72
CA GLY A 53 -0.41 -14.21 -2.16
C GLY A 53 -0.65 -15.20 -1.02
N ALA A 54 -0.52 -14.77 0.25
CA ALA A 54 -0.75 -15.61 1.42
C ALA A 54 -2.22 -15.98 1.66
N PHE A 55 -3.15 -15.32 0.97
CA PHE A 55 -4.60 -15.54 1.12
C PHE A 55 -5.21 -15.81 -0.24
N SER A 56 -5.90 -16.94 -0.33
CA SER A 56 -6.66 -17.43 -1.49
C SER A 56 -8.15 -17.56 -1.17
N LYS A 57 -8.50 -17.65 0.12
CA LYS A 57 -9.87 -17.68 0.64
C LYS A 57 -9.92 -16.96 2.00
N PRO A 58 -11.10 -16.48 2.44
CA PRO A 58 -11.25 -15.82 3.74
C PRO A 58 -10.72 -16.67 4.91
N ASP A 59 -10.91 -17.99 4.86
CA ASP A 59 -10.49 -18.93 5.90
C ASP A 59 -8.97 -19.10 6.05
N ASP A 60 -8.17 -18.53 5.15
CA ASP A 60 -6.71 -18.49 5.30
C ASP A 60 -6.28 -17.51 6.42
N LEU A 61 -7.21 -16.69 6.90
CA LEU A 61 -7.04 -15.82 8.06
C LEU A 61 -7.57 -16.51 9.32
N PRO A 62 -6.87 -16.37 10.47
CA PRO A 62 -7.41 -16.81 11.77
C PRO A 62 -8.78 -16.19 12.03
N ALA A 63 -9.71 -16.96 12.63
CA ALA A 63 -11.08 -16.51 12.89
C ALA A 63 -11.16 -15.25 13.78
N ASP A 64 -10.15 -15.02 14.63
CA ASP A 64 -10.01 -13.85 15.51
C ASP A 64 -9.23 -12.69 14.87
N ASP A 65 -8.83 -12.81 13.60
CA ASP A 65 -8.11 -11.75 12.90
C ASP A 65 -9.02 -10.53 12.66
N TYR A 66 -8.58 -9.38 13.14
CA TYR A 66 -9.32 -8.12 13.04
C TYR A 66 -9.69 -7.74 11.59
N ARG A 67 -8.93 -8.20 10.59
CA ARG A 67 -9.20 -7.92 9.17
C ARG A 67 -10.53 -8.54 8.74
N ILE A 68 -10.85 -9.74 9.23
CA ILE A 68 -12.12 -10.41 8.94
C ILE A 68 -13.30 -9.58 9.45
N GLN A 69 -13.16 -8.97 10.63
CA GLN A 69 -14.26 -8.27 11.29
C GLN A 69 -14.40 -6.80 10.86
N PHE A 70 -13.29 -6.10 10.68
CA PHE A 70 -13.29 -4.64 10.56
C PHE A 70 -12.78 -4.12 9.21
N SER A 71 -12.36 -5.00 8.31
CA SER A 71 -11.85 -4.60 7.01
C SER A 71 -12.77 -5.09 5.89
N PRO A 72 -13.60 -4.21 5.28
CA PRO A 72 -14.49 -4.57 4.18
C PRO A 72 -13.76 -5.20 2.99
N ARG A 73 -12.47 -4.91 2.87
CA ARG A 73 -11.48 -5.49 1.96
C ARG A 73 -11.39 -7.02 2.01
N PHE A 74 -11.58 -7.58 3.20
CA PHE A 74 -11.40 -8.98 3.50
C PHE A 74 -12.76 -9.72 3.67
N GLN A 75 -13.86 -9.11 3.26
CA GLN A 75 -15.22 -9.60 3.53
C GLN A 75 -16.01 -9.85 2.24
N GLY A 76 -16.74 -10.98 2.21
CA GLY A 76 -17.71 -11.32 1.16
C GLY A 76 -17.18 -11.13 -0.26
N ASP A 77 -18.02 -10.58 -1.14
CA ASP A 77 -17.69 -10.32 -2.55
C ASP A 77 -16.47 -9.42 -2.76
N ASN A 78 -16.12 -8.56 -1.80
CA ASN A 78 -14.92 -7.75 -1.91
C ASN A 78 -13.67 -8.62 -1.89
N PHE A 79 -13.63 -9.66 -1.06
CA PHE A 79 -12.47 -10.57 -1.01
C PHE A 79 -12.21 -11.17 -2.40
N SER A 80 -13.24 -11.76 -3.00
CA SER A 80 -13.17 -12.39 -4.33
C SER A 80 -12.76 -11.40 -5.42
N ARG A 81 -13.38 -10.21 -5.45
CA ARG A 81 -13.02 -9.16 -6.43
C ARG A 81 -11.57 -8.68 -6.26
N ASN A 82 -11.10 -8.58 -5.02
CA ASN A 82 -9.73 -8.15 -4.77
C ASN A 82 -8.72 -9.26 -5.10
N LEU A 83 -9.08 -10.54 -5.02
CA LEU A 83 -8.22 -11.62 -5.53
C LEU A 83 -8.01 -11.52 -7.03
N GLU A 84 -9.04 -11.17 -7.81
CA GLU A 84 -8.89 -10.95 -9.26
C GLU A 84 -7.89 -9.82 -9.56
N LEU A 85 -7.81 -8.81 -8.68
CA LEU A 85 -6.85 -7.72 -8.80
C LEU A 85 -5.45 -8.15 -8.38
N VAL A 86 -5.32 -8.96 -7.33
CA VAL A 86 -4.04 -9.60 -6.95
C VAL A 86 -3.51 -10.42 -8.12
N GLU A 87 -4.37 -11.16 -8.81
CA GLU A 87 -3.96 -11.98 -9.95
C GLU A 87 -3.42 -11.12 -11.11
N LYS A 88 -4.03 -9.97 -11.39
CA LYS A 88 -3.49 -9.00 -12.37
C LYS A 88 -2.12 -8.46 -11.95
N VAL A 89 -1.92 -8.20 -10.65
CA VAL A 89 -0.61 -7.78 -10.11
C VAL A 89 0.41 -8.91 -10.24
N ASN A 90 0.02 -10.16 -9.96
CA ASN A 90 0.88 -11.34 -10.12
C ASN A 90 1.34 -11.50 -11.58
N GLN A 91 0.42 -11.39 -12.54
CA GLN A 91 0.73 -11.49 -13.97
C GLN A 91 1.70 -10.39 -14.41
N LEU A 92 1.50 -9.16 -13.94
CA LEU A 92 2.41 -8.05 -14.23
C LEU A 92 3.79 -8.27 -13.59
N ALA A 93 3.82 -8.78 -12.35
CA ALA A 93 5.06 -9.07 -11.65
C ALA A 93 5.86 -10.17 -12.36
N LEU A 94 5.18 -11.24 -12.78
CA LEU A 94 5.76 -12.33 -13.55
C LEU A 94 6.35 -11.84 -14.88
N ALA A 95 5.62 -11.00 -15.61
CA ALA A 95 6.11 -10.39 -16.85
C ALA A 95 7.34 -9.49 -16.64
N LYS A 96 7.60 -9.05 -15.42
CA LYS A 96 8.75 -8.23 -15.01
C LYS A 96 9.85 -9.04 -14.32
N GLY A 97 9.67 -10.37 -14.17
CA GLY A 97 10.63 -11.23 -13.49
C GLY A 97 10.73 -10.96 -11.98
N CYS A 98 9.67 -10.48 -11.35
CA CYS A 98 9.62 -10.17 -9.92
C CYS A 98 8.40 -10.78 -9.23
N THR A 99 8.33 -10.68 -7.91
CA THR A 99 7.17 -11.10 -7.11
C THR A 99 6.16 -9.96 -6.95
N ALA A 100 4.89 -10.27 -6.70
CA ALA A 100 3.87 -9.25 -6.45
C ALA A 100 4.20 -8.30 -5.27
N PRO A 101 4.76 -8.78 -4.13
CA PRO A 101 5.25 -7.88 -3.08
C PRO A 101 6.30 -6.89 -3.57
N GLN A 102 7.25 -7.35 -4.39
CA GLN A 102 8.29 -6.50 -4.95
C GLN A 102 7.70 -5.46 -5.89
N LEU A 103 6.81 -5.87 -6.80
CA LEU A 103 6.11 -4.94 -7.69
C LEU A 103 5.29 -3.90 -6.90
N ALA A 104 4.59 -4.31 -5.85
CA ALA A 104 3.80 -3.42 -5.00
C ALA A 104 4.68 -2.40 -4.26
N MET A 105 5.82 -2.85 -3.71
CA MET A 105 6.80 -1.98 -3.05
C MET A 105 7.44 -1.00 -4.04
N ALA A 106 7.88 -1.49 -5.20
CA ALA A 106 8.43 -0.67 -6.27
C ALA A 106 7.40 0.37 -6.76
N TRP A 107 6.13 0.01 -6.80
CA TRP A 107 5.05 0.95 -7.13
C TRP A 107 4.94 2.09 -6.11
N VAL A 108 5.02 1.79 -4.81
CA VAL A 108 4.99 2.82 -3.75
C VAL A 108 6.20 3.74 -3.86
N LEU A 109 7.39 3.19 -4.08
CA LEU A 109 8.63 3.96 -4.26
C LEU A 109 8.56 4.86 -5.52
N ALA A 110 7.96 4.36 -6.60
CA ALA A 110 7.81 5.11 -7.85
C ALA A 110 6.89 6.35 -7.73
N GLN A 111 6.23 6.56 -6.59
CA GLN A 111 5.37 7.72 -6.37
C GLN A 111 6.15 9.00 -6.01
N GLY A 112 7.41 8.88 -5.62
CA GLY A 112 8.32 10.00 -5.34
C GLY A 112 9.39 9.65 -4.30
N GLU A 113 10.52 10.34 -4.35
CA GLU A 113 11.65 10.20 -3.40
C GLU A 113 11.27 10.61 -1.96
N ASP A 114 10.17 11.35 -1.81
CA ASP A 114 9.61 11.79 -0.54
C ASP A 114 8.74 10.73 0.15
N ILE A 115 8.63 9.52 -0.40
CA ILE A 115 7.82 8.43 0.13
C ILE A 115 8.69 7.27 0.64
N ILE A 116 8.53 6.94 1.91
CA ILE A 116 9.32 5.92 2.62
C ILE A 116 8.38 4.78 3.04
N PRO A 117 8.36 3.64 2.32
CA PRO A 117 7.54 2.50 2.71
C PRO A 117 8.11 1.77 3.92
N ILE A 118 7.23 1.35 4.84
CA ILE A 118 7.58 0.55 6.02
C ILE A 118 6.91 -0.83 5.95
N PRO A 119 7.47 -1.78 5.18
CA PRO A 119 6.92 -3.13 5.11
C PRO A 119 7.17 -3.88 6.42
N GLY A 120 6.09 -4.36 7.05
CA GLY A 120 6.21 -5.25 8.21
C GLY A 120 6.67 -6.64 7.78
N THR A 121 7.61 -7.23 8.51
CA THR A 121 8.01 -8.63 8.36
C THR A 121 8.47 -9.22 9.68
N LYS A 122 8.18 -10.52 9.90
CA LYS A 122 8.71 -11.31 11.03
C LYS A 122 9.79 -12.32 10.59
N ARG A 123 10.10 -12.39 9.29
CA ARG A 123 11.01 -13.38 8.69
C ARG A 123 12.09 -12.68 7.85
N ARG A 124 13.35 -13.10 8.00
CA ARG A 124 14.49 -12.55 7.24
C ARG A 124 14.34 -12.74 5.73
N SER A 125 13.77 -13.86 5.29
CA SER A 125 13.51 -14.12 3.86
C SER A 125 12.63 -13.04 3.22
N TYR A 126 11.57 -12.61 3.92
CA TYR A 126 10.69 -11.54 3.45
C TYR A 126 11.34 -10.17 3.51
N LEU A 127 12.24 -9.92 4.47
CA LEU A 127 13.04 -8.70 4.47
C LEU A 127 13.87 -8.60 3.19
N ASN A 128 14.60 -9.66 2.85
CA ASN A 128 15.42 -9.70 1.64
C ASN A 128 14.58 -9.52 0.37
N GLN A 129 13.41 -10.16 0.31
CA GLN A 129 12.47 -9.98 -0.81
C GLN A 129 11.99 -8.54 -0.94
N ASN A 130 11.63 -7.88 0.17
CA ASN A 130 11.19 -6.49 0.19
C ASN A 130 12.32 -5.53 -0.21
N MET A 131 13.56 -5.79 0.23
CA MET A 131 14.73 -4.96 -0.12
C MET A 131 15.01 -4.96 -1.61
N ALA A 132 14.86 -6.11 -2.28
CA ALA A 132 15.06 -6.21 -3.72
C ALA A 132 14.05 -5.37 -4.56
N ALA A 133 12.98 -4.84 -3.94
CA ALA A 133 12.08 -3.91 -4.61
C ALA A 133 12.69 -2.51 -4.81
N VAL A 134 13.72 -2.15 -4.06
CA VAL A 134 14.37 -0.82 -4.14
C VAL A 134 15.11 -0.65 -5.47
N ASP A 135 15.65 -1.73 -6.02
CA ASP A 135 16.40 -1.73 -7.28
C ASP A 135 15.48 -1.80 -8.52
N MET A 136 14.17 -1.89 -8.32
CA MET A 136 13.20 -1.99 -9.42
C MET A 136 12.81 -0.62 -9.95
N VAL A 137 12.97 -0.43 -11.26
CA VAL A 137 12.50 0.77 -11.97
C VAL A 137 11.21 0.44 -12.73
N LEU A 138 10.10 1.04 -12.30
CA LEU A 138 8.83 0.96 -13.02
C LEU A 138 8.66 2.17 -13.93
N ASN A 139 8.31 1.93 -15.19
CA ASN A 139 7.95 3.02 -16.09
C ASN A 139 6.50 3.49 -15.83
N LYS A 140 6.11 4.62 -16.42
CA LYS A 140 4.77 5.20 -16.26
C LYS A 140 3.64 4.22 -16.63
N THR A 141 3.86 3.39 -17.65
CA THR A 141 2.89 2.39 -18.11
C THR A 141 2.71 1.29 -17.06
N ASP A 142 3.80 0.80 -16.46
CA ASP A 142 3.74 -0.22 -15.40
C ASP A 142 3.02 0.33 -14.16
N VAL A 143 3.35 1.55 -13.76
CA VAL A 143 2.71 2.25 -12.63
C VAL A 143 1.19 2.36 -12.86
N ALA A 144 0.77 2.72 -14.07
CA ALA A 144 -0.64 2.82 -14.43
C ALA A 144 -1.33 1.45 -14.45
N ARG A 145 -0.70 0.42 -15.02
CA ARG A 145 -1.26 -0.94 -15.10
C ARG A 145 -1.44 -1.58 -13.73
N ALA A 146 -0.53 -1.35 -12.80
CA ALA A 146 -0.63 -1.88 -11.45
C ALA A 146 -1.75 -1.18 -10.62
N ALA A 147 -2.06 0.09 -10.91
CA ALA A 147 -2.98 0.94 -10.15
C ALA A 147 -4.49 0.66 -10.38
N ALA A 148 -4.87 -0.61 -10.57
CA ALA A 148 -6.25 -1.05 -10.81
C ALA A 148 -7.26 -0.54 -9.73
N PRO A 149 -8.57 -0.51 -10.02
CA PRO A 149 -9.59 -0.01 -9.09
C PRO A 149 -9.96 -1.07 -8.03
N TRP A 150 -9.26 -1.04 -6.90
CA TRP A 150 -9.52 -1.90 -5.75
C TRP A 150 -10.78 -1.52 -4.95
N VAL A 151 -11.49 -2.51 -4.41
CA VAL A 151 -12.81 -2.32 -3.75
C VAL A 151 -12.72 -2.33 -2.21
N GLY A 152 -13.81 -2.09 -1.48
CA GLY A 152 -13.84 -2.27 -0.01
C GLY A 152 -12.93 -1.33 0.82
N ARG A 153 -12.64 -0.11 0.37
CA ARG A 153 -11.80 0.84 1.15
C ARG A 153 -12.39 1.08 2.55
N SER A 154 -11.54 1.00 3.58
CA SER A 154 -11.90 1.45 4.92
C SER A 154 -12.21 2.94 4.86
N ARG A 155 -13.34 3.36 5.45
CA ARG A 155 -13.61 4.77 5.71
C ARG A 155 -12.71 5.23 6.87
N SER A 156 -11.42 5.43 6.63
CA SER A 156 -10.56 6.07 7.63
C SER A 156 -10.68 7.59 7.47
N HIS A 157 -11.33 8.20 8.46
CA HIS A 157 -11.36 9.64 8.76
C HIS A 157 -12.00 10.55 7.71
N ARG A 158 -13.33 10.55 7.67
CA ARG A 158 -14.05 11.81 7.44
C ARG A 158 -13.92 12.59 8.76
N THR A 159 -12.91 13.45 8.89
CA THR A 159 -12.90 14.44 9.97
C THR A 159 -14.17 15.27 9.80
N GLN A 160 -15.09 15.11 10.75
CA GLN A 160 -16.02 16.19 11.06
C GLN A 160 -15.18 17.36 11.58
N HIS A 161 -15.55 18.56 11.13
CA HIS A 161 -14.99 19.88 11.43
C HIS A 161 -13.84 20.34 10.53
#